data_AF-A0A662RPL7-F1
#
_entry.id   AF-A0A662RPL7-F1
#
_cell.length_a   1.000
_cell.length_b   1.000
_cell.length_c   1.000
_cell.angle_alpha   90.00
_cell.angle_beta   90.00
_cell.angle_gamma   90.00
#
_symmetry.space_group_name_H-M   'P 1'
#
loop_
_entity.id
_entity.type
_entity.pdbx_description
1 polymer ?
#
loop_
_entity_poly.entity_id
_entity_poly.type
_entity_poly.pdbx_seq_one_letter_code
_entity_poly.pdbx_strand_id
1 'polypeptide(L)' 'MNIPEPPQSDPKLIDEMAKGYQAAQVLYTAMDYDVFTLLEKSKTAKEVADEIGTDFEITNKFLDACVLHHMRCGLRCGG' A
#
# COMPACT_ATOMS: atom_id res chain seq x y z
N MET A 1 46.72 18.55 5.51
CA MET A 1 45.82 17.42 5.82
C MET A 1 44.77 17.37 4.74
N ASN A 2 44.60 16.23 4.06
CA ASN A 2 43.50 16.07 3.10
C ASN A 2 42.27 15.64 3.90
N ILE A 3 41.26 16.49 3.99
CA ILE A 3 39.99 16.11 4.63
C ILE A 3 39.25 15.27 3.59
N PRO A 4 38.96 13.98 3.85
CA PRO A 4 38.16 13.19 2.92
C PRO A 4 36.79 13.84 2.77
N GLU A 5 36.35 14.04 1.53
CA GLU A 5 35.02 14.56 1.24
C GLU A 5 33.96 13.61 1.86
N PRO A 6 32.90 14.15 2.47
CA PRO A 6 31.85 13.32 3.05
C PRO A 6 31.22 12.46 1.96
N PRO A 7 30.84 11.21 2.28
CA PRO A 7 30.19 10.34 1.31
C PRO A 7 28.95 11.04 0.74
N GLN A 8 28.87 11.14 -0.59
CA GLN A 8 27.68 11.64 -1.26
C GLN A 8 26.56 10.62 -1.07
N SER A 9 25.76 10.79 -0.03
CA SER A 9 24.51 10.05 0.14
C SER A 9 23.45 10.61 -0.81
N ASP A 10 22.92 9.76 -1.71
CA ASP A 10 21.78 10.10 -2.56
C ASP A 10 20.49 10.03 -1.73
N PRO A 11 19.80 11.16 -1.48
CA PRO A 11 18.56 11.18 -0.73
C PRO A 11 17.45 10.32 -1.36
N LYS A 12 17.54 10.03 -2.66
CA LYS A 12 16.58 9.18 -3.37
C LYS A 12 16.53 7.76 -2.82
N LEU A 13 17.67 7.20 -2.41
CA LEU A 13 17.72 5.83 -1.87
C LEU A 13 16.93 5.72 -0.56
N ILE A 14 17.00 6.75 0.28
CA ILE A 14 16.24 6.81 1.53
C ILE A 14 14.75 6.97 1.25
N ASP A 15 14.39 7.83 0.29
CA ASP A 15 13.01 8.03 -0.14
C ASP A 15 12.39 6.76 -0.74
N GLU A 16 13.14 6.01 -1.55
CA GLU A 16 12.71 4.71 -2.09
C GLU A 16 12.47 3.67 -0.99
N MET A 17 13.39 3.58 0.00
CA MET A 17 13.18 2.69 1.14
C MET A 17 11.94 3.08 1.96
N ALA A 18 11.73 4.37 2.20
CA ALA A 18 10.55 4.85 2.93
C ALA A 18 9.25 4.51 2.19
N LYS A 19 9.21 4.71 0.87
CA LYS A 19 8.07 4.34 0.02
C LYS A 19 7.82 2.84 0.01
N GLY A 20 8.88 2.02 -0.05
CA GLY A 20 8.78 0.56 0.03
C GLY A 20 8.18 0.10 1.36
N TYR A 21 8.60 0.70 2.48
CA TYR A 21 8.03 0.42 3.80
C TYR A 21 6.55 0.79 3.89
N GLN A 22 6.16 1.97 3.38
CA GLN A 22 4.76 2.39 3.34
C GLN A 22 3.89 1.42 2.52
N ALA A 23 4.38 0.98 1.36
CA ALA A 23 3.70 -0.03 0.55
C ALA A 23 3.56 -1.36 1.32
N ALA A 24 4.62 -1.84 1.97
CA ALA A 24 4.54 -3.07 2.77
C ALA A 24 3.50 -2.95 3.90
N GLN A 25 3.43 -1.81 4.58
CA GLN A 25 2.46 -1.57 5.64
C GLN A 25 1.01 -1.63 5.14
N VAL A 26 0.73 -1.02 3.98
CA VAL A 26 -0.59 -1.10 3.33
C VAL A 26 -0.92 -2.55 2.98
N LEU A 27 0.03 -3.31 2.42
CA LEU A 27 -0.17 -4.72 2.06
C LEU A 27 -0.47 -5.59 3.29
N TYR A 28 0.32 -5.47 4.36
CA TYR A 28 0.10 -6.26 5.57
C TYR A 28 -1.25 -5.93 6.22
N THR A 29 -1.62 -4.65 6.23
CA THR A 29 -2.95 -4.24 6.71
C THR A 29 -4.06 -4.86 5.86
N ALA A 30 -3.90 -4.92 4.54
CA ALA A 30 -4.85 -5.58 3.64
C ALA A 30 -4.98 -7.09 3.91
N MET A 31 -3.88 -7.75 4.29
CA MET A 31 -3.88 -9.16 4.69
C MET A 31 -4.54 -9.37 6.05
N ASP A 32 -4.27 -8.51 7.04
CA ASP A 32 -4.84 -8.62 8.39
C ASP A 32 -6.37 -8.49 8.38
N TYR A 33 -6.90 -7.62 7.52
CA TYR A 33 -8.35 -7.45 7.33
C TYR A 33 -8.94 -8.35 6.24
N ASP A 34 -8.14 -9.22 5.62
CA ASP A 34 -8.54 -10.11 4.52
C ASP A 34 -9.28 -9.40 3.37
N VAL A 35 -8.83 -8.18 3.07
CA VAL A 35 -9.52 -7.24 2.16
C VAL A 35 -9.61 -7.80 0.74
N PHE A 36 -8.61 -8.56 0.30
CA PHE A 36 -8.61 -9.16 -1.03
C PHE A 36 -9.72 -10.20 -1.20
N THR A 37 -10.01 -10.98 -0.16
CA THR A 37 -11.12 -11.94 -0.14
C THR A 37 -12.45 -11.20 -0.15
N LEU A 38 -12.59 -10.11 0.62
CA LEU A 38 -13.80 -9.28 0.62
C LEU A 38 -14.09 -8.69 -0.76
N LEU A 39 -13.05 -8.32 -1.49
CA LEU A 39 -13.12 -7.70 -2.83
C LEU A 39 -13.23 -8.71 -3.98
N GLU A 40 -13.24 -10.02 -3.72
CA GLU A 40 -13.60 -11.02 -4.76
C GLU A 40 -15.00 -10.77 -5.33
N LYS A 41 -15.89 -10.24 -4.47
CA LYS A 41 -17.17 -9.68 -4.88
C LYS A 41 -17.02 -8.17 -4.99
N SER A 42 -17.62 -7.58 -6.02
CA SER A 42 -17.62 -6.12 -6.16
C SER A 42 -18.37 -5.50 -4.97
N LYS A 43 -17.64 -4.75 -4.13
CA LYS A 43 -18.16 -4.01 -2.99
C LYS A 43 -17.77 -2.54 -3.08
N THR A 44 -18.59 -1.69 -2.50
CA THR A 44 -18.31 -0.27 -2.29
C THR A 44 -17.38 -0.09 -1.09
N ALA A 45 -16.66 1.03 -1.05
CA ALA A 45 -15.79 1.35 0.09
C ALA A 45 -16.56 1.41 1.43
N LYS A 46 -17.85 1.76 1.40
CA LYS A 46 -18.70 1.77 2.59
C LYS A 46 -19.00 0.36 3.09
N GLU A 47 -19.35 -0.56 2.20
CA GLU A 47 -19.59 -1.97 2.57
C GLU A 47 -18.32 -2.61 3.13
N VAL A 48 -17.15 -2.30 2.56
CA VAL A 48 -15.86 -2.76 3.09
C VAL A 48 -15.62 -2.18 4.49
N ALA A 49 -15.85 -0.87 4.69
CA ALA A 49 -15.66 -0.21 5.98
C ALA A 49 -16.57 -0.82 7.07
N ASP A 50 -17.83 -1.07 6.74
CA ASP A 50 -18.81 -1.67 7.64
C ASP A 50 -18.40 -3.12 8.02
N GLU A 51 -17.85 -3.89 7.08
CA GLU A 51 -17.41 -5.28 7.32
C GLU A 51 -16.12 -5.38 8.15
N ILE A 52 -15.15 -4.50 7.91
CA ILE A 52 -13.88 -4.51 8.66
C ILE A 52 -13.95 -3.65 9.95
N GLY A 53 -15.07 -2.97 10.18
CA GLY A 53 -15.35 -2.21 11.40
C GLY A 53 -14.57 -0.90 11.50
N THR A 54 -14.28 -0.26 10.36
CA THR A 54 -13.48 0.98 10.28
C THR A 54 -14.32 2.16 9.78
N ASP A 55 -13.77 3.37 9.96
CA ASP A 55 -14.37 4.57 9.40
C ASP A 55 -14.31 4.58 7.87
N PHE A 56 -15.36 5.09 7.23
CA PHE A 56 -15.48 5.16 5.77
C PHE A 56 -14.34 5.95 5.12
N GLU A 57 -13.98 7.13 5.64
CA GLU A 57 -12.97 8.00 5.05
C GLU A 57 -11.58 7.36 5.13
N ILE A 58 -11.29 6.67 6.24
CA ILE A 58 -10.04 5.92 6.42
C ILE A 58 -9.99 4.74 5.44
N THR A 59 -11.08 3.98 5.35
CA THR A 59 -11.18 2.82 4.47
C THR A 59 -11.05 3.21 3.01
N ASN A 60 -11.68 4.31 2.61
CA ASN A 60 -11.61 4.81 1.25
C ASN A 60 -10.17 5.18 0.86
N LYS A 61 -9.44 5.91 1.71
CA LYS A 61 -8.01 6.22 1.50
C LYS A 61 -7.14 4.97 1.46
N PHE A 62 -7.45 3.99 2.29
CA PHE A 62 -6.74 2.71 2.32
C PHE A 62 -6.94 1.90 1.03
N LEU A 63 -8.17 1.83 0.53
CA LEU A 63 -8.48 1.20 -0.75
C LEU A 63 -7.81 1.93 -1.92
N ASP A 64 -7.78 3.27 -1.91
CA ASP A 64 -7.04 4.06 -2.89
C ASP A 64 -5.54 3.75 -2.86
N ALA A 65 -4.93 3.61 -1.68
CA ALA A 65 -3.54 3.22 -1.53
C ALA A 65 -3.28 1.80 -2.09
N CYS A 66 -4.20 0.86 -1.88
CA CYS A 66 -4.11 -0.49 -2.46
C CYS A 66 -4.13 -0.46 -4.01
N VAL A 67 -4.93 0.43 -4.60
CA VAL A 67 -4.97 0.62 -6.06
C VAL A 67 -3.67 1.27 -6.56
N LEU A 68 -3.20 2.32 -5.89
CA LEU A 68 -2.00 3.07 -6.28
C LEU A 68 -0.75 2.19 -6.32
N HIS A 69 -0.61 1.30 -5.34
CA HIS A 69 0.53 0.38 -5.26
C HIS A 69 0.37 -0.86 -6.13
N HIS A 70 -0.62 -0.90 -7.04
CA HIS A 70 -0.88 -2.03 -7.94
C HIS A 70 -1.06 -3.37 -7.19
N MET A 71 -1.48 -3.33 -5.93
CA MET A 71 -1.76 -4.53 -5.14
C MET A 71 -3.06 -5.22 -5.55
N ARG A 72 -3.79 -4.64 -6.53
CA ARG A 72 -4.86 -5.33 -7.27
C ARG A 72 -4.26 -6.42 -8.16
N CYS A 73 -4.03 -7.57 -7.54
CA CYS A 73 -4.18 -8.89 -8.13
C CYS A 73 -3.48 -9.12 -9.49
N GLY A 74 -2.31 -9.75 -9.46
CA GLY A 74 -1.70 -10.47 -10.59
C GLY A 74 -2.45 -11.76 -10.97
N LEU A 75 -3.79 -11.76 -10.97
CA LEU A 75 -4.63 -12.83 -11.49
C LEU A 75 -5.48 -12.27 -12.64
N ARG A 76 -5.04 -12.56 -13.87
CA ARG A 76 -5.60 -12.22 -15.20
C ARG A 76 -5.13 -10.91 -15.83
N CYS A 77 -3.92 -10.96 -16.39
CA CYS A 77 -3.73 -10.54 -17.78
C CYS A 77 -3.29 -11.76 -18.58
N GLY A 78 -4.28 -12.56 -18.98
CA GLY A 78 -4.14 -13.65 -19.94
C GLY A 78 -5.39 -13.62 -20.81
N GLY A 79 -5.26 -12.97 -21.96
CA GLY A 79 -6.28 -12.77 -22.99
C GLY A 79 -5.64 -12.07 -24.17
#